data_AF-A0ABD3WAI7-F1
#
_entry.id   AF-A0ABD3WAI7-F1
#
_cell.length_a   1.000
_cell.length_b   1.000
_cell.length_c   1.000
_cell.angle_alpha   90.00
_cell.angle_beta   90.00
_cell.angle_gamma   90.00
#
_symmetry.space_group_name_H-M   'P 1'
#
loop_
_entity.id
_entity.type
_entity.pdbx_description
1 polymer ?
#
loop_
_entity_poly.entity_id
_entity_poly.type
_entity_poly.pdbx_seq_one_letter_code
_entity_poly.pdbx_strand_id
1 'polypeptide(L)'
;MLPFLLFACREVPHDGSGFAPFGMLYGWPVRVPMKLLQGLFTGEGDVRNSTVEHVVKMHEKFADIGFLVKVNMLDRPKKLKALYDCHAKTREFSPWSSTCVLVEKKDGTLRPCLDCHNLTTITLFDAYPVLRIDNPPVCEKIGYESHLCQIVGSVLITRNLCEYGR
;
A
#
# COMPACT_ATOMS: atom_id res chain seq x y z
N MET A 1 6.64 -2.33 -19.99
CA MET A 1 7.05 -2.32 -18.56
C MET A 1 6.19 -3.23 -17.65
N LEU A 2 4.88 -3.36 -17.90
CA LEU A 2 3.96 -4.15 -17.07
C LEU A 2 4.41 -5.60 -16.71
N PRO A 3 5.04 -6.38 -17.60
CA PRO A 3 5.46 -7.76 -17.28
C PRO A 3 6.50 -7.84 -16.15
N PHE A 4 7.43 -6.88 -16.09
CA PHE A 4 8.49 -6.84 -15.08
C PHE A 4 7.94 -6.50 -13.69
N LEU A 5 6.93 -5.62 -13.64
CA LEU A 5 6.23 -5.30 -12.40
C LEU A 5 5.45 -6.51 -11.87
N LEU A 6 4.71 -7.19 -12.75
CA LEU A 6 3.96 -8.40 -12.38
C LEU A 6 4.88 -9.53 -11.92
N PHE A 7 6.05 -9.66 -12.52
CA PHE A 7 7.09 -10.58 -12.08
C PHE A 7 7.57 -10.23 -10.66
N ALA A 8 7.94 -8.96 -10.41
CA ALA A 8 8.36 -8.51 -9.09
C ALA A 8 7.28 -8.74 -8.02
N CYS A 9 6.01 -8.41 -8.31
CA CYS A 9 4.90 -8.65 -7.38
C CYS A 9 4.68 -10.14 -7.05
N ARG A 10 5.04 -11.06 -7.95
CA ARG A 10 4.92 -12.51 -7.72
C ARG A 10 6.09 -13.09 -6.93
N GLU A 11 7.20 -12.39 -6.87
CA GLU A 11 8.43 -12.80 -6.17
C GLU A 11 8.55 -12.25 -4.77
N VAL A 12 8.07 -11.04 -4.54
CA VAL A 12 8.18 -10.38 -3.25
C VAL A 12 7.30 -11.09 -2.22
N PRO A 13 7.84 -11.46 -1.04
CA PRO A 13 7.04 -12.00 0.05
C PRO A 13 5.98 -11.00 0.51
N HIS A 14 4.74 -11.47 0.65
CA HIS A 14 3.65 -10.62 1.13
C HIS A 14 3.74 -10.45 2.66
N ASP A 15 3.48 -9.24 3.18
CA ASP A 15 3.69 -8.92 4.61
C ASP A 15 2.85 -9.77 5.57
N GLY A 16 1.66 -10.19 5.15
CA GLY A 16 0.78 -11.04 5.95
C GLY A 16 1.17 -12.53 5.95
N SER A 17 1.49 -13.10 4.78
CA SER A 17 1.83 -14.52 4.67
C SER A 17 3.31 -14.79 5.00
N GLY A 18 4.19 -13.81 4.75
CA GLY A 18 5.64 -13.97 4.77
C GLY A 18 6.19 -14.79 3.60
N PHE A 19 5.36 -15.14 2.62
CA PHE A 19 5.73 -15.94 1.45
C PHE A 19 5.34 -15.24 0.16
N ALA A 20 6.08 -15.52 -0.91
CA ALA A 20 5.77 -15.03 -2.25
C ALA A 20 4.51 -15.72 -2.80
N PRO A 21 3.61 -15.00 -3.50
CA PRO A 21 2.39 -15.58 -4.08
C PRO A 21 2.67 -16.78 -5.00
N PHE A 22 3.74 -16.73 -5.78
CA PHE A 22 4.13 -17.83 -6.66
C PHE A 22 4.55 -19.08 -5.88
N GLY A 23 5.32 -18.90 -4.80
CA GLY A 23 5.72 -20.00 -3.92
C GLY A 23 4.54 -20.64 -3.20
N MET A 24 3.51 -19.84 -2.88
CA MET A 24 2.29 -20.33 -2.25
C MET A 24 1.36 -21.07 -3.23
N LEU A 25 1.36 -20.69 -4.51
CA LEU A 25 0.52 -21.33 -5.54
C LEU A 25 1.18 -22.59 -6.12
N TYR A 26 2.50 -22.57 -6.28
CA TYR A 26 3.23 -23.63 -6.96
C TYR A 26 4.12 -24.44 -6.02
N GLY A 27 4.35 -24.05 -4.76
CA GLY A 27 5.21 -24.81 -3.83
C GLY A 27 6.70 -24.74 -4.18
N TRP A 28 7.09 -23.84 -5.10
CA TRP A 28 8.47 -23.62 -5.51
C TRP A 28 8.77 -22.13 -5.63
N PRO A 29 9.98 -21.67 -5.26
CA PRO A 29 10.39 -20.31 -5.54
C PRO A 29 10.49 -20.07 -7.05
N VAL A 30 10.19 -18.85 -7.49
CA VAL A 30 10.33 -18.46 -8.90
C VAL A 30 11.77 -18.71 -9.35
N ARG A 31 11.94 -19.23 -10.57
CA ARG A 31 13.24 -19.32 -11.22
C ARG A 31 13.62 -17.96 -11.79
N VAL A 32 14.34 -17.19 -10.98
CA VAL A 32 14.96 -15.94 -11.41
C VAL A 32 16.09 -16.19 -12.42
N PRO A 33 16.32 -15.27 -13.37
CA PRO A 33 17.43 -15.38 -14.33
C PRO A 33 18.79 -15.66 -13.67
N MET A 34 19.05 -15.03 -12.51
CA MET A 34 20.30 -15.25 -11.76
C MET A 34 20.43 -16.66 -11.18
N LYS A 35 19.35 -17.29 -10.73
CA LYS A 35 19.37 -18.67 -10.22
C LYS A 35 19.56 -19.68 -11.35
N LEU A 36 18.98 -19.40 -12.50
CA LEU A 36 19.20 -20.20 -13.71
C LEU A 36 20.66 -20.13 -14.14
N LEU A 37 21.22 -18.92 -14.20
CA LEU A 37 22.65 -18.73 -14.46
C LEU A 37 23.52 -19.44 -13.43
N GLN A 38 23.19 -19.29 -12.14
CA GLN A 38 23.91 -19.97 -11.07
C GLN A 38 23.93 -21.49 -11.27
N GLY A 39 22.79 -22.12 -11.53
CA GLY A 39 22.70 -23.57 -11.78
C GLY A 39 23.48 -24.03 -13.02
N LEU A 40 23.54 -23.20 -14.06
CA LEU A 40 24.38 -23.46 -15.24
C LEU A 40 25.87 -23.36 -14.90
N PHE A 41 26.28 -22.43 -14.04
CA PHE A 41 27.67 -22.24 -13.63
C PHE A 41 28.16 -23.27 -12.60
N THR A 42 27.34 -23.68 -11.64
CA THR A 42 27.71 -24.70 -10.64
C THR A 42 27.52 -26.13 -11.13
N GLY A 43 26.88 -26.34 -12.29
CA GLY A 43 26.56 -27.67 -12.79
C GLY A 43 25.47 -28.38 -11.96
N GLU A 44 24.82 -27.67 -11.04
CA GLU A 44 23.57 -28.11 -10.41
C GLU A 44 22.43 -27.95 -11.43
N GLY A 45 22.42 -28.86 -12.40
CA GLY A 45 21.25 -29.07 -13.24
C GLY A 45 20.13 -29.69 -12.40
N ASP A 46 18.92 -29.18 -12.57
CA ASP A 46 17.70 -29.78 -12.02
C ASP A 46 17.64 -31.22 -12.56
N VAL A 47 17.94 -32.20 -11.70
CA VAL A 47 17.87 -33.62 -12.04
C VAL A 47 16.47 -33.86 -12.63
N ARG A 48 16.40 -34.51 -13.80
CA ARG A 48 15.12 -34.89 -14.41
C ARG A 48 14.43 -35.91 -13.50
N ASN A 49 13.77 -35.40 -12.47
CA ASN A 49 13.00 -36.20 -11.53
C ASN A 49 11.80 -36.75 -12.30
N SER A 50 11.39 -37.96 -11.96
CA SER A 50 10.16 -38.53 -12.49
C SER A 50 8.98 -37.61 -12.14
N THR A 51 7.99 -37.50 -13.03
CA THR A 51 6.78 -36.69 -12.79
C THR A 51 6.13 -37.05 -11.45
N VAL A 52 6.19 -38.32 -11.06
CA VAL A 52 5.63 -38.83 -9.79
C VAL A 52 6.40 -38.27 -8.59
N GLU A 53 7.73 -38.34 -8.61
CA GLU A 53 8.58 -37.77 -7.55
C GLU A 53 8.36 -36.27 -7.40
N HIS A 54 8.19 -35.57 -8.53
CA HIS A 54 7.91 -34.14 -8.52
C HIS A 54 6.58 -33.83 -7.81
N VAL A 55 5.51 -34.56 -8.12
CA VAL A 55 4.19 -34.36 -7.52
C VAL A 55 4.20 -34.69 -6.02
N VAL A 56 4.87 -35.78 -5.61
CA VAL A 56 5.00 -36.15 -4.19
C VAL A 56 5.74 -35.06 -3.42
N LYS A 57 6.89 -34.62 -3.94
CA LYS A 57 7.69 -33.54 -3.34
C LYS A 57 6.94 -32.21 -3.28
N MET A 58 6.06 -31.96 -4.24
CA MET A 58 5.21 -30.76 -4.25
C MET A 58 4.16 -30.83 -3.15
N HIS A 59 3.52 -31.99 -2.95
CA HIS A 59 2.51 -32.20 -1.93
C HIS A 59 3.07 -32.02 -0.51
N GLU A 60 4.24 -32.61 -0.22
CA GLU A 60 4.93 -32.44 1.06
C GLU A 60 5.23 -30.97 1.35
N LYS A 61 5.78 -30.25 0.37
CA LYS A 61 6.08 -28.82 0.50
C LYS A 61 4.85 -27.96 0.72
N PHE A 62 3.72 -28.27 0.08
CA PHE A 62 2.48 -27.52 0.31
C PHE A 62 1.95 -27.71 1.72
N ALA A 63 2.09 -28.90 2.30
CA ALA A 63 1.73 -29.12 3.69
C ALA A 63 2.59 -28.26 4.63
N ASP A 64 3.91 -28.23 4.40
CA ASP A 64 4.85 -27.45 5.19
C ASP A 64 4.62 -25.94 5.06
N ILE A 65 4.51 -25.45 3.82
CA ILE A 65 4.26 -24.02 3.53
C ILE A 65 2.89 -23.61 4.09
N GLY A 66 1.86 -24.44 3.92
CA GLY A 66 0.52 -24.17 4.46
C GLY A 66 0.53 -24.01 5.97
N PHE A 67 1.26 -24.88 6.68
CA PHE A 67 1.45 -24.78 8.12
C PHE A 67 2.20 -23.48 8.50
N LEU A 68 3.33 -23.18 7.86
CA LEU A 68 4.11 -21.98 8.12
C LEU A 68 3.35 -20.68 7.83
N VAL A 69 2.61 -20.63 6.72
CA VAL A 69 1.74 -19.49 6.38
C VAL A 69 0.70 -19.29 7.47
N LYS A 70 0.08 -20.36 7.96
CA LYS A 70 -0.94 -20.27 9.03
C LYS A 70 -0.35 -19.71 10.32
N VAL A 71 0.83 -20.17 10.73
CA VAL A 71 1.53 -19.63 11.92
C VAL A 71 1.88 -18.15 11.70
N ASN A 72 2.45 -17.80 10.55
CA ASN A 72 2.80 -16.42 10.21
C ASN A 72 1.57 -15.49 10.19
N MET A 73 0.47 -15.90 9.58
CA MET A 73 -0.77 -15.13 9.50
C MET A 73 -1.36 -14.81 10.89
N LEU A 74 -1.08 -15.64 11.90
CA LEU A 74 -1.52 -15.41 13.28
C LEU A 74 -0.61 -14.44 14.04
N ASP A 75 0.69 -14.43 13.75
CA ASP A 75 1.69 -13.63 14.47
C ASP A 75 2.01 -12.28 13.80
N ARG A 76 1.97 -12.21 12.47
CA ARG A 76 2.27 -11.00 11.67
C ARG A 76 1.38 -9.80 12.04
N PRO A 77 0.04 -9.96 12.21
CA PRO A 77 -0.81 -8.83 12.59
C PRO A 77 -0.40 -8.21 13.93
N LYS A 78 0.04 -9.03 14.90
CA LYS A 78 0.46 -8.55 16.23
C LYS A 78 1.73 -7.69 16.14
N LYS A 79 2.71 -8.13 15.34
CA LYS A 79 3.96 -7.40 15.12
C LYS A 79 3.73 -6.10 14.35
N LEU A 80 2.92 -6.15 13.30
CA LEU A 80 2.54 -4.97 12.53
C LEU A 80 1.82 -3.96 13.41
N LYS A 81 0.86 -4.40 14.23
CA LYS A 81 0.21 -3.54 15.21
C LYS A 81 1.24 -2.85 16.12
N ALA A 82 2.16 -3.59 16.72
CA ALA A 82 3.20 -3.02 17.56
C ALA A 82 4.09 -1.98 16.82
N LEU A 83 4.41 -2.21 15.55
CA LEU A 83 5.17 -1.28 14.70
C LEU A 83 4.38 -0.03 14.30
N TYR A 84 3.08 -0.16 14.00
CA TYR A 84 2.23 0.99 13.69
C TYR A 84 1.95 1.81 14.95
N ASP A 85 1.74 1.14 16.08
CA ASP A 85 1.42 1.76 17.36
C ASP A 85 2.66 2.40 18.02
N CYS A 86 3.89 1.96 17.72
CA CYS A 86 5.08 2.52 18.37
C CYS A 86 5.34 4.00 18.02
N HIS A 87 4.81 4.48 16.90
CA HIS A 87 4.85 5.90 16.52
C HIS A 87 3.50 6.61 16.77
N ALA A 88 2.50 5.91 17.31
CA ALA A 88 1.24 6.52 17.67
C ALA A 88 1.46 7.47 18.87
N LYS A 89 1.19 8.75 18.65
CA LYS A 89 1.26 9.76 19.71
C LYS A 89 -0.07 9.79 20.45
N THR A 90 -0.02 9.93 21.77
CA THR A 90 -1.20 10.24 22.58
C THR A 90 -1.88 11.48 22.02
N ARG A 91 -3.18 11.38 21.74
CA ARG A 91 -3.93 12.50 21.14
C ARG A 91 -4.17 13.55 22.21
N GLU A 92 -3.44 14.66 22.11
CA GLU A 92 -3.74 15.86 22.88
C GLU A 92 -4.80 16.66 22.11
N PHE A 93 -5.93 16.92 22.76
CA PHE A 93 -6.95 17.81 22.22
C PHE A 93 -6.49 19.24 22.50
N SER A 94 -5.83 19.85 21.53
CA SER A 94 -5.59 21.29 21.57
C SER A 94 -6.90 22.03 21.29
N PRO A 95 -7.06 23.27 21.76
CA PRO A 95 -8.19 24.13 21.37
C PRO A 95 -8.30 24.33 19.84
N TRP A 96 -7.23 24.06 19.10
CA TRP A 96 -7.11 24.14 17.64
C TRP A 96 -7.29 22.79 16.94
N SER A 97 -7.60 21.71 17.67
CA SER A 97 -7.80 20.38 17.11
C SER A 97 -9.17 20.30 16.45
N SER A 98 -9.20 20.07 15.14
CA SER A 98 -10.44 19.83 14.39
C SER A 98 -11.07 18.48 14.74
N THR A 99 -12.38 18.49 14.95
CA THR A 99 -13.18 17.27 15.15
C THR A 99 -13.37 16.56 13.80
N CYS A 100 -13.33 15.22 13.80
CA CYS A 100 -13.68 14.44 12.62
C CYS A 100 -15.11 13.92 12.80
N VAL A 101 -15.99 14.26 11.86
CA VAL A 101 -17.39 13.86 11.83
C VAL A 101 -17.58 12.81 10.74
N LEU A 102 -18.24 11.71 11.07
CA LEU A 102 -18.60 10.70 10.08
C LEU A 102 -19.95 11.09 9.45
N VAL A 103 -19.95 11.31 8.13
CA VAL A 103 -21.15 11.66 7.37
C VAL A 103 -21.55 10.48 6.51
N GLU A 104 -22.81 10.06 6.60
CA GLU A 104 -23.37 9.04 5.72
C GLU A 104 -23.56 9.59 4.31
N LYS A 105 -23.05 8.87 3.32
CA LYS A 105 -23.37 9.13 1.91
C LYS A 105 -24.74 8.55 1.55
N LYS A 106 -25.27 8.99 0.42
CA LYS A 106 -26.44 8.38 -0.24
C LYS A 106 -26.27 6.87 -0.47
N ASP A 107 -25.03 6.42 -0.66
CA ASP A 107 -24.68 5.00 -0.88
C ASP A 107 -24.60 4.18 0.43
N GLY A 108 -24.94 4.77 1.59
CA GLY A 108 -24.86 4.13 2.90
C GLY A 108 -23.45 3.98 3.48
N THR A 109 -22.41 4.40 2.74
CA THR A 109 -21.02 4.39 3.23
C THR A 109 -20.70 5.64 4.05
N LEU A 110 -19.92 5.49 5.12
CA LEU A 110 -19.47 6.59 5.97
C LEU A 110 -18.25 7.29 5.34
N ARG A 111 -18.29 8.62 5.24
CA ARG A 111 -17.12 9.45 4.91
C ARG A 111 -16.67 10.21 6.16
N PRO A 112 -15.40 10.06 6.59
CA PRO A 112 -14.84 10.96 7.59
C PRO A 112 -14.64 12.36 6.98
N CYS A 113 -15.29 13.35 7.58
CA CYS A 113 -15.19 14.76 7.23
C CYS A 113 -14.54 15.50 8.41
N LEU A 114 -13.46 16.25 8.14
CA LEU A 114 -12.85 17.09 9.16
C LEU A 114 -13.64 18.40 9.27
N ASP A 115 -14.10 18.74 10.47
CA ASP A 115 -14.73 20.02 10.74
C ASP A 115 -13.65 21.09 10.98
N CYS A 116 -13.31 21.80 9.92
CA CYS A 116 -12.31 22.87 9.92
C CYS A 116 -12.92 24.28 9.93
N HIS A 117 -14.19 24.44 10.33
CA HIS A 117 -14.84 25.76 10.34
C HIS A 117 -14.06 26.79 11.18
N ASN A 118 -13.66 26.41 12.39
CA ASN A 118 -12.87 27.26 13.28
C ASN A 118 -11.48 27.59 12.71
N LEU A 119 -10.87 26.66 11.94
CA LEU A 119 -9.58 26.90 11.28
C LEU A 119 -9.74 27.91 10.15
N THR A 120 -10.85 27.84 9.40
CA THR A 120 -11.11 28.73 8.27
C THR A 120 -11.21 30.20 8.72
N THR A 121 -11.72 30.45 9.93
CA THR A 121 -11.84 31.79 10.52
C THR A 121 -10.48 32.43 10.87
N ILE A 122 -9.47 31.62 11.23
CA ILE A 122 -8.15 32.11 11.65
C ILE A 122 -7.12 32.09 10.52
N THR A 123 -7.32 31.25 9.49
CA THR A 123 -6.38 31.14 8.38
C THR A 123 -6.47 32.34 7.45
N LEU A 124 -5.32 32.90 7.07
CA LEU A 124 -5.26 33.86 5.98
C LEU A 124 -5.68 33.16 4.68
N PHE A 125 -6.75 33.65 4.06
CA PHE A 125 -7.23 33.10 2.79
C PHE A 125 -6.25 33.46 1.66
N ASP A 126 -5.58 32.44 1.12
CA ASP A 126 -4.77 32.58 -0.09
C ASP A 126 -5.61 32.23 -1.31
N ALA A 127 -6.18 33.26 -1.93
CA ALA A 127 -7.03 33.17 -3.09
C ALA A 127 -6.18 32.92 -4.35
N TYR A 128 -5.66 31.71 -4.54
CA TYR A 128 -5.12 31.36 -5.84
C TYR A 128 -6.26 31.40 -6.87
N PRO A 129 -6.12 32.10 -8.01
CA PRO A 129 -7.21 32.23 -8.97
C PRO A 129 -7.57 30.86 -9.54
N VAL A 130 -8.65 30.28 -9.03
CA VAL A 130 -9.24 29.07 -9.61
C VAL A 130 -9.89 29.47 -10.92
N LEU A 131 -9.32 29.02 -12.04
CA LEU A 131 -9.89 29.26 -13.35
C LEU A 131 -11.27 28.62 -13.42
N ARG A 132 -12.29 29.43 -13.75
CA ARG A 132 -13.66 28.93 -13.97
C ARG A 132 -13.66 27.93 -15.13
N ILE A 133 -14.42 26.84 -14.96
CA ILE A 133 -14.59 25.80 -15.99
C ILE A 133 -15.16 26.40 -17.28
N ASP A 134 -15.99 27.44 -17.17
CA ASP A 134 -16.62 28.12 -18.31
C ASP A 134 -15.62 28.95 -19.15
N ASN A 135 -14.36 29.08 -18.72
CA ASN A 135 -13.33 29.72 -19.55
C ASN A 135 -12.79 28.71 -20.58
N PRO A 136 -12.93 28.97 -21.89
CA PRO A 136 -12.56 28.04 -22.95
C PRO A 136 -11.11 27.52 -22.96
N PRO A 137 -10.06 28.25 -22.50
CA PRO A 137 -8.70 27.71 -22.55
C PRO A 137 -8.41 26.58 -21.53
N VAL A 138 -9.32 26.29 -20.59
CA VAL A 138 -9.13 25.21 -19.60
C VAL A 138 -9.73 23.90 -20.09
N CYS A 139 -10.94 23.91 -20.68
CA CYS A 139 -11.60 22.70 -21.15
C CYS A 139 -10.88 22.04 -22.34
N GLU A 140 -10.24 22.80 -23.22
CA GLU A 140 -9.48 22.24 -24.36
C GLU A 140 -8.27 21.39 -23.92
N LYS A 141 -7.69 21.67 -22.74
CA LYS A 141 -6.57 20.88 -22.19
C LYS A 141 -7.00 19.61 -21.44
N ILE A 142 -8.29 19.42 -21.18
CA ILE A 142 -8.83 18.27 -20.44
C ILE A 142 -9.46 17.24 -21.41
N GLY A 143 -9.17 17.37 -22.72
CA GLY A 143 -9.42 16.32 -23.69
C GLY A 143 -8.48 15.13 -23.45
N TYR A 144 -9.07 14.00 -23.05
CA TYR A 144 -8.46 12.67 -22.94
C TYR A 144 -7.44 12.46 -21.81
N GLU A 145 -7.91 12.15 -20.60
CA GLU A 145 -7.30 11.10 -19.78
C GLU A 145 -8.25 10.61 -18.67
N SER A 146 -8.54 9.30 -18.67
CA SER A 146 -9.48 8.58 -17.80
C SER A 146 -9.00 8.43 -16.34
N HIS A 147 -8.13 9.30 -15.87
CA HIS A 147 -7.55 9.23 -14.54
C HIS A 147 -7.61 10.61 -13.88
N LEU A 148 -8.79 10.97 -13.37
CA LEU A 148 -8.90 12.05 -12.37
C LEU A 148 -8.21 11.56 -11.10
N CYS A 149 -6.91 11.82 -11.05
CA CYS A 149 -6.05 11.55 -9.92
C CYS A 149 -6.58 12.35 -8.73
N GLN A 150 -6.77 11.63 -7.65
CA GLN A 150 -7.10 12.10 -6.33
C GLN A 150 -6.22 13.30 -5.95
N ILE A 151 -6.74 14.52 -6.05
CA ILE A 151 -6.13 15.69 -5.41
C ILE A 151 -6.39 15.51 -3.92
N VAL A 152 -5.54 14.72 -3.27
CA VAL A 152 -5.33 14.85 -1.84
C VAL A 152 -4.69 16.23 -1.67
N GLY A 153 -5.49 17.20 -1.25
CA GLY A 153 -4.99 18.50 -0.83
C GLY A 153 -4.02 18.28 0.33
N SER A 154 -2.73 18.22 0.01
CA SER A 154 -1.64 18.34 0.97
C SER A 154 -1.63 19.79 1.46
N VAL A 155 -2.51 20.07 2.42
CA VAL A 155 -2.47 21.29 3.21
C VAL A 155 -1.19 21.23 4.06
N LEU A 156 -0.16 21.95 3.60
CA LEU A 156 1.09 22.19 4.33
C LEU A 156 0.80 23.08 5.56
N ILE A 157 0.24 22.52 6.63
CA ILE A 157 0.25 23.13 7.96
C ILE A 157 1.34 22.45 8.80
N THR A 158 2.60 22.63 8.42
CA THR A 158 3.72 22.34 9.32
C THR A 158 4.89 23.26 8.99
N ARG A 159 4.94 24.43 9.67
CA ARG A 159 6.19 24.98 10.23
C ARG A 159 6.04 26.33 10.95
N ASN A 160 5.05 27.17 10.62
CA ASN A 160 5.09 28.57 11.09
C ASN A 160 4.27 28.93 12.33
N LEU A 161 3.52 28.02 12.96
CA LEU A 161 2.71 28.36 14.14
C LEU A 161 3.36 28.00 15.49
N CYS A 162 4.52 27.32 15.50
CA CYS A 162 5.17 26.92 16.75
C CYS A 162 6.02 28.05 17.39
N GLU A 163 6.29 29.15 16.67
CA GLU A 163 7.19 30.22 17.16
C GLU A 163 6.48 31.44 17.77
N TYR A 164 5.14 31.49 17.77
CA TYR A 164 4.38 32.67 18.25
C TYR A 164 3.74 32.52 19.64
N GLY A 165 4.14 31.53 20.43
CA GLY A 165 3.63 31.31 21.78
C GLY A 165 4.74 31.18 22.81
N ARG A 166 5.36 32.30 23.19
CA ARG A 166 6.07 32.45 24.47
C ARG A 166 5.72 33.78 25.11
#